data_AF-A0A6P7PND3-F1
#
_entry.id   AF-A0A6P7PND3-F1
#
_cell.length_a   1.000
_cell.length_b   1.000
_cell.length_c   1.000
_cell.angle_alpha   90.00
_cell.angle_beta   90.00
_cell.angle_gamma   90.00
#
_symmetry.space_group_name_H-M   'P 1'
#
loop_
_entity.id
_entity.type
_entity.pdbx_description
1 polymer ?
#
loop_
_entity_poly.entity_id
_entity_poly.type
_entity_poly.pdbx_seq_one_letter_code
_entity_poly.pdbx_strand_id
1 'polypeptide(L)'
;MKNPGAAQSQRLLGLLEAALLREARLCRAPVFKNGRIQGADISSSQHREMILWLGEMSKLFQFLPETFALGVCVLNRLLSTVKAQRKYLKCIAFTSLVLAAKINEEDEVIGSVKDLVAQSGCSFSTAEILRMERIILDKLHWDLYAATPVDFLHIVSRIRTDEICANSAQNARHI
;
A
#
# COMPACT_ATOMS: atom_id res chain seq x y z
N MET A 1 -14.25 -3.89 39.81
CA MET A 1 -14.41 -4.73 38.59
C MET A 1 -14.07 -3.86 37.39
N LYS A 2 -12.94 -4.11 36.71
CA LYS A 2 -12.56 -3.33 35.50
C LYS A 2 -13.48 -3.76 34.36
N ASN A 3 -14.21 -2.80 33.78
CA ASN A 3 -15.16 -3.06 32.69
C ASN A 3 -14.39 -3.57 31.45
N PRO A 4 -14.57 -4.83 31.01
CA PRO A 4 -13.81 -5.40 29.90
C PRO A 4 -14.02 -4.61 28.59
N GLY A 5 -15.23 -4.08 28.37
CA GLY A 5 -15.53 -3.22 27.22
C GLY A 5 -14.76 -1.90 27.20
N ALA A 6 -14.47 -1.30 28.37
CA ALA A 6 -13.71 -0.04 28.43
C ALA A 6 -12.23 -0.24 28.07
N ALA A 7 -11.62 -1.34 28.52
CA ALA A 7 -10.24 -1.70 28.17
C ALA A 7 -10.09 -2.04 26.67
N GLN A 8 -11.10 -2.66 26.06
CA GLN A 8 -11.12 -2.98 24.63
C GLN A 8 -11.35 -1.74 23.77
N SER A 9 -12.30 -0.86 24.12
CA SER A 9 -12.47 0.42 23.41
C SER A 9 -11.20 1.26 23.45
N GLN A 10 -10.48 1.27 24.56
CA GLN A 10 -9.23 2.02 24.70
C GLN A 10 -8.08 1.38 23.88
N ARG A 11 -8.06 0.06 23.74
CA ARG A 11 -7.12 -0.67 22.86
C ARG A 11 -7.43 -0.46 21.39
N LEU A 12 -8.72 -0.49 20.99
CA LEU A 12 -9.19 -0.16 19.65
C LEU A 12 -8.79 1.27 19.27
N LEU A 13 -9.05 2.23 20.16
CA LEU A 13 -8.68 3.63 19.98
C LEU A 13 -7.17 3.78 19.78
N GLY A 14 -6.33 3.15 20.60
CA GLY A 14 -4.88 3.22 20.43
C GLY A 14 -4.37 2.61 19.12
N LEU A 15 -4.95 1.51 18.65
CA LEU A 15 -4.59 0.90 17.37
C LEU A 15 -5.06 1.74 16.17
N LEU A 16 -6.29 2.28 16.24
CA LEU A 16 -6.82 3.19 15.22
C LEU A 16 -6.04 4.49 15.17
N GLU A 17 -5.69 5.09 16.32
CA GLU A 17 -4.85 6.29 16.38
C GLU A 17 -3.47 6.03 15.77
N ALA A 18 -2.83 4.91 16.09
CA ALA A 18 -1.54 4.53 15.50
C ALA A 18 -1.64 4.33 13.97
N ALA A 19 -2.71 3.71 13.48
CA ALA A 19 -2.98 3.56 12.05
C ALA A 19 -3.27 4.91 11.38
N LEU A 20 -4.08 5.77 12.00
CA LEU A 20 -4.43 7.12 11.52
C LEU A 20 -3.18 8.01 11.43
N LEU A 21 -2.30 7.91 12.42
CA LEU A 21 -1.04 8.65 12.46
C LEU A 21 -0.06 8.15 11.39
N ARG A 22 -0.11 6.86 11.02
CA ARG A 22 0.65 6.30 9.88
C ARG A 22 0.02 6.66 8.53
N GLU A 23 -1.31 6.69 8.40
CA GLU A 23 -2.03 7.10 7.19
C GLU A 23 -1.78 8.57 6.85
N ALA A 24 -1.96 9.46 7.85
CA ALA A 24 -1.77 10.90 7.73
C ALA A 24 -0.33 11.30 7.34
N ARG A 25 0.64 10.40 7.61
CA ARG A 25 2.03 10.59 7.22
C ARG A 25 2.31 10.15 5.78
N LEU A 26 1.59 9.15 5.23
CA LEU A 26 2.13 8.33 4.13
C LEU A 26 1.20 8.16 2.90
N CYS A 27 -0.11 8.33 3.03
CA CYS A 27 -1.02 8.31 1.86
C CYS A 27 -1.50 9.73 1.51
N ARG A 28 -0.57 10.68 1.45
CA ARG A 28 -0.86 12.01 0.88
C ARG A 28 -1.09 11.85 -0.61
N ALA A 29 -2.32 12.09 -1.05
CA ALA A 29 -2.62 12.23 -2.46
C ALA A 29 -1.72 13.33 -3.06
N PRO A 30 -1.16 13.17 -4.27
CA PRO A 30 -0.38 14.22 -4.90
C PRO A 30 -1.22 15.48 -4.97
N VAL A 31 -0.70 16.61 -4.47
CA VAL A 31 -1.41 17.88 -4.56
C VAL A 31 -1.30 18.37 -6.00
N PHE A 32 -2.40 18.25 -6.74
CA PHE A 32 -2.48 18.74 -8.11
C PHE A 32 -2.73 20.25 -8.09
N LYS A 33 -1.76 21.04 -8.58
CA LYS A 33 -1.95 22.47 -8.85
C LYS A 33 -2.20 22.64 -10.34
N ASN A 34 -3.31 23.28 -10.71
CA ASN A 34 -3.74 23.46 -12.10
C ASN A 34 -3.84 22.13 -12.89
N GLY A 35 -4.26 21.05 -12.23
CA GLY A 35 -4.40 19.72 -12.86
C GLY A 35 -3.10 18.95 -13.10
N ARG A 36 -1.96 19.45 -12.62
CA ARG A 36 -0.64 18.81 -12.70
C ARG A 36 -0.02 18.60 -11.33
N ILE A 37 0.77 17.53 -11.20
CA ILE A 37 1.61 17.32 -10.02
C ILE A 37 2.67 18.42 -9.99
N GLN A 38 2.83 19.11 -8.84
CA GLN A 38 3.64 20.32 -8.72
C GLN A 38 5.06 20.13 -9.28
N GLY A 39 5.35 20.72 -10.45
CA GLY A 39 6.67 20.69 -11.09
C GLY A 39 6.97 19.48 -11.98
N ALA A 40 6.00 18.58 -12.23
CA ALA A 40 6.11 17.46 -13.15
C ALA A 40 5.18 17.61 -14.36
N ASP A 41 5.54 17.01 -15.51
CA ASP A 41 4.69 16.95 -16.71
C ASP A 41 3.69 15.78 -16.65
N ILE A 42 3.08 15.58 -15.48
CA ILE A 42 2.13 14.49 -15.22
C ILE A 42 0.78 15.12 -14.86
N SER A 43 -0.25 14.83 -15.67
CA SER A 43 -1.62 15.26 -15.41
C SER A 43 -2.31 14.35 -14.40
N SER A 44 -3.39 14.86 -13.80
CA SER A 44 -4.28 14.04 -12.95
C SER A 44 -4.88 12.85 -13.70
N SER A 45 -5.17 12.99 -15.00
CA SER A 45 -5.67 11.88 -15.83
C SER A 45 -4.65 10.75 -15.99
N GLN A 46 -3.39 11.09 -16.30
CA GLN A 46 -2.32 10.11 -16.43
C GLN A 46 -2.04 9.40 -15.11
N HIS A 47 -2.08 10.14 -14.00
CA HIS A 47 -1.95 9.56 -12.67
C HIS A 47 -3.08 8.56 -12.36
N ARG A 48 -4.34 8.92 -12.66
CA ARG A 48 -5.50 8.03 -12.52
C ARG A 48 -5.37 6.78 -13.39
N GLU A 49 -4.96 6.93 -14.65
CA GLU A 49 -4.69 5.81 -15.55
C GLU A 49 -3.66 4.84 -14.96
N MET A 50 -2.60 5.35 -14.32
CA MET A 50 -1.62 4.49 -13.66
C MET A 50 -2.17 3.78 -12.44
N ILE A 51 -3.02 4.42 -11.63
CA ILE A 51 -3.67 3.76 -10.49
C ILE A 51 -4.57 2.61 -10.98
N LEU A 52 -5.37 2.84 -12.02
CA LEU A 52 -6.22 1.82 -12.61
C LEU A 52 -5.39 0.66 -13.17
N TRP A 53 -4.33 0.99 -13.91
CA TRP A 53 -3.39 0.01 -14.45
C TRP A 53 -2.69 -0.81 -13.34
N LEU A 54 -2.29 -0.18 -12.24
CA LEU A 54 -1.77 -0.90 -11.07
C LEU A 54 -2.80 -1.87 -10.48
N GLY A 55 -4.07 -1.51 -10.48
CA GLY A 55 -5.15 -2.40 -10.04
C GLY A 55 -5.31 -3.61 -10.94
N GLU A 56 -5.14 -3.44 -12.26
CA GLU A 56 -5.12 -4.55 -13.23
C GLU A 56 -3.91 -5.47 -12.99
N MET A 57 -2.72 -4.90 -12.79
CA MET A 57 -1.50 -5.68 -12.49
C MET A 57 -1.61 -6.43 -11.18
N SER A 58 -2.12 -5.80 -10.11
CA SER A 58 -2.34 -6.46 -8.83
C SER A 58 -3.28 -7.66 -8.96
N LYS A 59 -4.37 -7.54 -9.74
CA LYS A 59 -5.29 -8.65 -10.01
C LYS A 59 -4.64 -9.75 -10.84
N LEU A 60 -3.84 -9.38 -11.84
CA LEU A 60 -3.11 -10.31 -12.69
C LEU A 60 -2.15 -11.19 -11.87
N PHE A 61 -1.41 -10.56 -10.94
CA PHE A 61 -0.48 -11.26 -10.05
C PHE A 61 -1.16 -11.89 -8.82
N GLN A 62 -2.46 -11.68 -8.66
CA GLN A 62 -3.24 -12.15 -7.50
C GLN A 62 -2.71 -11.63 -6.15
N PHE A 63 -2.13 -10.42 -6.15
CA PHE A 63 -1.65 -9.77 -4.94
C PHE A 63 -2.81 -9.33 -4.04
N LEU A 64 -2.52 -9.28 -2.74
CA LEU A 64 -3.40 -8.81 -1.69
C LEU A 64 -3.80 -7.34 -1.90
N PRO A 65 -5.00 -6.93 -1.48
CA PRO A 65 -5.44 -5.53 -1.54
C PRO A 65 -4.48 -4.54 -0.84
N GLU A 66 -3.82 -4.98 0.23
CA GLU A 66 -2.79 -4.28 1.00
C GLU A 66 -1.60 -3.93 0.12
N THR A 67 -1.16 -4.87 -0.71
CA THR A 67 -0.04 -4.71 -1.65
C THR A 67 -0.36 -3.65 -2.70
N PHE A 68 -1.56 -3.70 -3.27
CA PHE A 68 -2.02 -2.64 -4.18
C PHE A 68 -2.06 -1.27 -3.49
N ALA A 69 -2.67 -1.20 -2.30
CA ALA A 69 -2.80 0.05 -1.56
C ALA A 69 -1.42 0.66 -1.21
N LEU A 70 -0.49 -0.18 -0.76
CA LEU A 70 0.89 0.22 -0.48
C LEU A 70 1.60 0.69 -1.76
N GLY A 71 1.45 -0.04 -2.87
CA GLY A 71 2.02 0.34 -4.16
C GLY A 71 1.55 1.72 -4.65
N VAL A 72 0.25 2.03 -4.45
CA VAL A 72 -0.31 3.36 -4.75
C VAL A 72 0.26 4.43 -3.82
N CYS A 73 0.41 4.16 -2.52
CA CYS A 73 1.00 5.14 -1.60
C CYS A 73 2.49 5.40 -1.92
N VAL A 74 3.27 4.38 -2.28
CA VAL A 74 4.67 4.53 -2.74
C VAL A 74 4.74 5.37 -4.02
N LEU A 75 3.89 5.08 -5.02
CA LEU A 75 3.79 5.88 -6.26
C LEU A 75 3.52 7.35 -5.94
N ASN A 76 2.50 7.63 -5.13
CA ASN A 76 2.07 8.99 -4.80
C ASN A 76 3.16 9.77 -4.06
N ARG A 77 3.83 9.14 -3.10
CA ARG A 77 4.94 9.74 -2.35
C ARG A 77 6.11 10.06 -3.26
N LEU A 78 6.49 9.15 -4.15
CA LEU A 78 7.57 9.41 -5.08
C LEU A 78 7.23 10.60 -5.98
N LEU A 79 6.06 10.62 -6.60
CA LEU A 79 5.64 11.70 -7.49
C LEU A 79 5.50 13.05 -6.78
N SER A 80 5.25 13.04 -5.47
CA SER A 80 5.25 14.26 -4.64
C SER A 80 6.67 14.72 -4.27
N THR A 81 7.65 13.84 -4.33
CA THR A 81 9.05 14.10 -3.93
C THR A 81 9.92 14.50 -5.12
N VAL A 82 9.64 14.00 -6.32
CA VAL A 82 10.48 14.20 -7.50
C VAL A 82 9.71 14.78 -8.68
N LYS A 83 10.42 15.57 -9.50
CA LYS A 83 9.92 16.01 -10.82
C LYS A 83 10.10 14.88 -11.84
N ALA A 84 9.16 13.93 -11.86
CA ALA A 84 9.19 12.81 -12.78
C ALA A 84 8.80 13.23 -14.21
N GLN A 85 9.48 12.65 -15.21
CA GLN A 85 9.06 12.75 -16.61
C GLN A 85 8.02 11.67 -16.92
N ARG A 86 7.02 12.02 -17.74
CA ARG A 86 5.94 11.10 -18.16
C ARG A 86 6.45 9.75 -18.68
N LYS A 87 7.55 9.73 -19.43
CA LYS A 87 8.12 8.50 -20.01
C LYS A 87 8.52 7.44 -18.96
N TYR A 88 8.80 7.86 -17.72
CA TYR A 88 9.15 6.97 -16.62
C TYR A 88 7.96 6.58 -15.75
N LEU A 89 6.80 7.22 -15.93
CA LEU A 89 5.66 7.09 -15.03
C LEU A 89 5.18 5.64 -14.88
N LYS A 90 5.09 4.88 -15.98
CA LYS A 90 4.69 3.48 -15.94
C LYS A 90 5.71 2.58 -15.23
N CYS A 91 7.02 2.85 -15.43
CA CYS A 91 8.11 2.15 -14.76
C CYS A 91 8.10 2.44 -13.24
N ILE A 92 7.89 3.71 -12.86
CA ILE A 92 7.71 4.14 -11.47
C ILE A 92 6.54 3.41 -10.83
N ALA A 93 5.37 3.43 -11.48
CA ALA A 93 4.16 2.76 -10.99
C ALA A 93 4.42 1.27 -10.77
N PHE A 94 4.89 0.57 -11.80
CA PHE A 94 5.17 -0.87 -11.73
C PHE A 94 6.16 -1.21 -10.61
N THR A 95 7.26 -0.48 -10.53
CA THR A 95 8.28 -0.72 -9.49
C THR A 95 7.74 -0.44 -8.09
N SER A 96 6.83 0.53 -7.94
CA SER A 96 6.16 0.80 -6.67
C SER A 96 5.32 -0.40 -6.20
N LEU A 97 4.62 -1.05 -7.13
CA LEU A 97 3.87 -2.28 -6.83
C LEU A 97 4.78 -3.47 -6.53
N VAL A 98 5.89 -3.64 -7.27
CA VAL A 98 6.88 -4.69 -6.98
C VAL A 98 7.49 -4.50 -5.59
N LEU A 99 7.82 -3.27 -5.20
CA LEU A 99 8.31 -2.95 -3.86
C LEU A 99 7.28 -3.27 -2.78
N ALA A 100 6.01 -2.94 -3.02
CA ALA A 100 4.93 -3.29 -2.09
C ALA A 100 4.76 -4.81 -1.95
N ALA A 101 4.87 -5.54 -3.06
CA ALA A 101 4.77 -7.00 -3.06
C ALA A 101 5.88 -7.62 -2.21
N LYS A 102 7.13 -7.15 -2.35
CA LYS A 102 8.27 -7.56 -1.50
C LYS A 102 8.07 -7.34 0.00
N ILE A 103 7.11 -6.52 0.42
CA ILE A 103 6.83 -6.23 1.84
C ILE A 103 5.67 -7.09 2.36
N ASN A 104 4.65 -7.30 1.54
CA ASN A 104 3.37 -7.86 1.98
C ASN A 104 3.09 -9.28 1.50
N GLU A 105 3.68 -9.69 0.38
CA GLU A 105 3.46 -11.00 -0.23
C GLU A 105 4.54 -12.00 0.18
N GLU A 106 4.22 -13.28 0.12
CA GLU A 106 5.18 -14.35 0.32
C GLU A 106 6.10 -14.50 -0.90
N ASP A 107 7.35 -14.92 -0.70
CA ASP A 107 8.36 -15.05 -1.78
C ASP A 107 7.88 -15.93 -2.95
N GLU A 108 7.07 -16.94 -2.64
CA GLU A 108 6.46 -17.87 -3.61
C GLU A 108 5.44 -17.19 -4.53
N VAL A 109 4.78 -16.12 -4.06
CA VAL A 109 3.76 -15.35 -4.80
C VAL A 109 4.42 -14.33 -5.74
N ILE A 110 5.51 -13.70 -5.31
CA ILE A 110 6.18 -12.63 -6.06
C ILE A 110 6.92 -13.18 -7.29
N GLY A 111 7.56 -14.34 -7.15
CA GLY A 111 8.46 -14.86 -8.17
C GLY A 111 9.65 -13.92 -8.45
N SER A 112 10.30 -14.08 -9.61
CA SER A 112 11.39 -13.17 -9.99
C SER A 112 10.86 -11.89 -10.66
N VAL A 113 11.61 -10.78 -10.55
CA VAL A 113 11.28 -9.53 -11.27
C VAL A 113 11.14 -9.76 -12.78
N LYS A 114 11.91 -10.70 -13.34
CA LYS A 114 11.83 -11.06 -14.76
C LYS A 114 10.46 -11.68 -15.09
N ASP A 115 9.93 -12.51 -14.21
CA ASP A 115 8.63 -13.17 -14.40
C ASP A 115 7.49 -12.16 -14.28
N LEU A 116 7.54 -11.26 -13.29
CA LEU A 116 6.56 -10.19 -13.15
C LEU A 116 6.53 -9.28 -14.38
N VAL A 117 7.69 -8.92 -14.93
CA VAL A 117 7.79 -8.16 -16.17
C VAL A 117 7.18 -8.94 -17.33
N ALA A 118 7.53 -10.21 -17.50
CA ALA A 118 7.01 -11.05 -18.58
C ALA A 118 5.48 -11.18 -18.52
N GLN A 119 4.93 -11.43 -17.33
CA GLN A 119 3.49 -11.53 -17.09
C GLN A 119 2.77 -10.21 -17.35
N SER A 120 3.36 -9.07 -16.94
CA SER A 120 2.75 -7.74 -17.12
C SER A 120 2.61 -7.27 -18.57
N GLY A 121 3.28 -7.94 -19.51
CA GLY A 121 3.41 -7.47 -20.90
C GLY A 121 4.18 -6.15 -21.05
N CYS A 122 4.88 -5.70 -20.00
CA CYS A 122 5.72 -4.51 -20.08
C CYS A 122 7.06 -4.82 -20.76
N SER A 123 7.57 -3.84 -21.50
CA SER A 123 8.87 -3.92 -22.18
C SER A 123 10.03 -3.47 -21.31
N PHE A 124 9.90 -3.50 -19.98
CA PHE A 124 10.97 -3.07 -19.08
C PHE A 124 12.04 -4.16 -18.98
N SER A 125 13.31 -3.78 -18.99
CA SER A 125 14.38 -4.69 -18.59
C SER A 125 14.41 -4.84 -17.06
N THR A 126 14.87 -5.99 -16.58
CA THR A 126 15.13 -6.20 -15.14
C THR A 126 16.07 -5.12 -14.58
N ALA A 127 17.05 -4.68 -15.36
CA ALA A 127 17.98 -3.61 -14.98
C ALA A 127 17.29 -2.25 -14.79
N GLU A 128 16.27 -1.93 -15.60
CA GLU A 128 15.47 -0.72 -15.42
C GLU A 128 14.66 -0.76 -14.12
N ILE A 129 14.03 -1.90 -13.83
CA ILE A 129 13.27 -2.08 -12.57
C ILE A 129 14.19 -1.95 -11.36
N LEU A 130 15.33 -2.66 -11.34
CA LEU A 130 16.29 -2.57 -10.23
C LEU A 130 16.90 -1.17 -10.07
N ARG A 131 17.08 -0.43 -11.17
CA ARG A 131 17.52 0.97 -11.11
C ARG A 131 16.43 1.85 -10.50
N MET A 132 15.18 1.69 -10.93
CA MET A 132 14.05 2.45 -10.40
C MET A 132 13.81 2.13 -8.93
N GLU A 133 13.98 0.87 -8.52
CA GLU A 133 13.84 0.41 -7.14
C GLU A 133 14.79 1.20 -6.21
N ARG A 134 16.07 1.28 -6.59
CA ARG A 134 17.06 2.08 -5.87
C ARG A 134 16.69 3.56 -5.80
N ILE A 135 16.16 4.13 -6.89
CA ILE A 135 15.73 5.54 -6.92
C ILE A 135 14.58 5.76 -5.94
N ILE A 136 13.59 4.87 -5.93
CA ILE A 136 12.43 4.97 -5.03
C ILE A 136 12.89 4.89 -3.58
N LEU A 137 13.70 3.88 -3.25
CA LEU A 137 14.21 3.67 -1.89
C LEU A 137 15.06 4.86 -1.42
N ASP A 138 15.94 5.39 -2.27
CA ASP A 138 16.76 6.57 -1.95
C ASP A 138 15.90 7.82 -1.69
N LYS A 139 14.94 8.10 -2.59
CA LYS A 139 14.10 9.31 -2.50
C LYS A 139 13.08 9.25 -1.37
N LEU A 140 12.68 8.05 -0.96
CA LEU A 140 11.80 7.85 0.18
C LEU A 140 12.57 7.52 1.47
N HIS A 141 13.91 7.63 1.47
CA HIS A 141 14.77 7.35 2.62
C HIS A 141 14.51 5.97 3.27
N TRP A 142 14.24 4.97 2.43
CA TRP A 142 13.89 3.60 2.84
C TRP A 142 12.63 3.47 3.71
N ASP A 143 11.88 4.56 3.90
CA ASP A 143 10.62 4.55 4.63
C ASP A 143 9.50 4.13 3.66
N LEU A 144 9.28 2.84 3.50
CA LEU A 144 8.18 2.31 2.66
C LEU A 144 6.92 1.97 3.46
N TYR A 145 6.99 1.82 4.79
CA TYR A 145 5.89 1.32 5.62
C TYR A 145 4.75 2.33 5.83
N ALA A 146 3.89 2.50 4.82
CA ALA A 146 2.62 3.21 4.94
C ALA A 146 1.60 2.38 5.74
N ALA A 147 0.78 3.02 6.59
CA ALA A 147 -0.52 2.42 6.90
C ALA A 147 -1.45 2.71 5.72
N THR A 148 -2.11 1.66 5.26
CA THR A 148 -3.08 1.65 4.19
C THR A 148 -4.49 1.62 4.79
N PRO A 149 -5.54 2.03 4.06
CA PRO A 149 -6.93 1.89 4.50
C PRO A 149 -7.31 0.45 4.91
N VAL A 150 -6.63 -0.56 4.36
CA VAL A 150 -6.86 -1.97 4.68
C VAL A 150 -6.38 -2.32 6.09
N ASP A 151 -5.32 -1.68 6.58
CA ASP A 151 -4.85 -1.84 7.95
C ASP A 151 -5.95 -1.47 8.97
N PHE A 152 -6.76 -0.46 8.66
CA PHE A 152 -7.89 -0.06 9.51
C PHE A 152 -9.02 -1.09 9.49
N LEU A 153 -9.33 -1.64 8.32
CA LEU A 153 -10.31 -2.73 8.20
C LEU A 153 -9.88 -3.94 9.01
N HIS A 154 -8.59 -4.28 9.00
CA HIS A 154 -8.01 -5.36 9.78
C HIS A 154 -8.04 -5.10 11.29
N ILE A 155 -7.79 -3.86 11.72
CA ILE A 155 -7.89 -3.47 13.13
C ILE A 155 -9.33 -3.65 13.63
N VAL A 156 -10.32 -3.15 12.87
CA VAL A 156 -11.73 -3.24 13.25
C VAL A 156 -12.24 -4.69 13.21
N SER A 157 -11.86 -5.47 12.20
CA SER A 157 -12.31 -6.85 12.05
C SER A 157 -11.74 -7.76 13.14
N ARG A 158 -10.43 -7.70 13.43
CA ARG A 158 -9.80 -8.52 14.50
C ARG A 158 -10.45 -8.30 15.86
N ILE A 159 -10.74 -7.04 16.20
CA ILE A 159 -11.32 -6.71 17.50
C ILE A 159 -12.76 -7.23 17.61
N ARG A 160 -13.52 -7.22 16.51
CA ARG A 160 -14.85 -7.83 16.46
C ARG A 160 -14.79 -9.35 16.58
N THR A 161 -13.80 -10.01 15.99
CA THR A 161 -13.62 -11.47 16.10
C THR A 161 -13.22 -11.88 17.51
N ASP A 162 -12.36 -11.10 18.17
CA ASP A 162 -11.97 -11.31 19.58
C ASP A 162 -13.18 -11.19 20.53
N GLU A 163 -14.15 -10.30 20.25
CA GLU A 163 -15.42 -10.21 20.99
C GLU A 163 -16.26 -11.48 20.85
N ILE A 164 -16.38 -12.03 19.64
CA ILE A 164 -17.17 -13.24 19.36
C ILE A 164 -16.52 -14.47 20.02
N CYS A 165 -15.19 -14.58 19.96
CA CYS A 165 -14.45 -15.67 20.61
C CYS A 165 -14.50 -15.58 22.14
N ALA A 166 -14.43 -14.38 22.73
CA ALA A 166 -14.56 -14.20 24.17
C ALA A 166 -15.97 -14.57 24.68
N ASN A 167 -17.01 -14.14 23.96
CA ASN A 167 -18.40 -14.40 24.32
C ASN A 167 -18.80 -15.89 24.15
N SER A 168 -18.28 -16.57 23.13
CA SER A 168 -18.51 -18.01 22.94
C SER A 168 -17.80 -18.87 24.00
N ALA A 169 -16.59 -18.49 24.41
CA ALA A 169 -15.86 -19.17 25.49
C ALA A 169 -16.49 -18.99 26.88
N GLN A 170 -17.19 -17.87 27.12
CA GLN A 170 -17.95 -17.66 28.36
C GLN A 170 -19.24 -18.47 28.41
N ASN A 171 -19.95 -18.60 27.29
CA ASN A 171 -21.17 -19.42 27.22
C ASN A 171 -20.89 -20.93 27.31
N ALA A 172 -19.75 -21.40 26.82
CA ALA A 172 -19.35 -22.82 26.92
C ALA A 172 -18.90 -23.27 28.33
N ARG A 173 -18.64 -22.33 29.25
CA ARG A 173 -18.27 -22.64 30.66
C ARG A 173 -19.46 -22.68 31.62
N HIS A 174 -20.66 -22.37 31.13
CA HIS A 174 -21.91 -22.33 31.89
C HIS A 174 -22.88 -23.47 31.53
N ILE A 175 -22.41 -24.44 30.75
CA ILE A 175 -23.07 -25.72 30.46
C ILE A 175 -22.21 -26.82 31.07
#